data_AF-A0A811KIY1-F1
#
_entry.id   AF-A0A811KIY1-F1
#
_cell.length_a   1.000
_cell.length_b   1.000
_cell.length_c   1.000
_cell.angle_alpha   90.00
_cell.angle_beta   90.00
_cell.angle_gamma   90.00
#
_symmetry.space_group_name_H-M   'P 1'
#
loop_
_entity.id
_entity.type
_entity.pdbx_description
1 polymer ?
#
loop_
_entity_poly.entity_id
_entity_poly.type
_entity_poly.pdbx_seq_one_letter_code
_entity_poly.pdbx_strand_id
1 'polypeptide(L)'
;MGIEDDDCMVKMCKWQIHVHKAAFVLGFVYIVLGFFVGVSVLQTQDYIALIDCLLYVGSGGLLLHGNTQGKPKFYWPLMIFNGMHVFVSFVYFLYVFAVLIGVAAPSQPFDEIGDIGALIGYSTGERVGIAAGELIMCLMLSWFGYVVYRGYKYLVNGGLPF
;
A
#
# COMPACT_ATOMS: atom_id res chain seq x y z
N MET A 1 30.46 4.08 6.19
CA MET A 1 30.16 4.10 4.75
C MET A 1 29.53 5.44 4.47
N GLY A 2 30.09 6.22 3.53
CA GLY A 2 29.57 7.57 3.22
C GLY A 2 28.23 7.47 2.50
N ILE A 3 27.40 8.50 2.65
CA ILE A 3 26.16 8.65 1.90
C ILE A 3 26.57 9.04 0.47
N GLU A 4 26.32 8.18 -0.51
CA GLU A 4 26.43 8.56 -1.92
C GLU A 4 25.23 9.46 -2.29
N ASP A 5 25.42 10.47 -3.13
CA ASP A 5 24.33 11.37 -3.59
C ASP A 5 23.16 10.60 -4.23
N ASP A 6 23.43 9.39 -4.74
CA ASP A 6 22.41 8.52 -5.29
C ASP A 6 21.54 7.85 -4.22
N ASP A 7 22.00 7.73 -2.96
CA ASP A 7 21.23 7.14 -1.86
C ASP A 7 20.25 8.12 -1.21
N CYS A 8 20.45 9.44 -1.36
CA CYS A 8 19.59 10.47 -0.76
C CYS A 8 18.38 10.87 -1.63
N MET A 9 18.34 10.43 -2.89
CA MET A 9 17.29 10.77 -3.84
C MET A 9 16.45 9.55 -4.25
N VAL A 10 15.16 9.76 -4.42
CA VAL A 10 14.25 8.88 -5.16
C VAL A 10 14.08 9.46 -6.55
N LYS A 11 14.47 8.70 -7.57
CA LYS A 11 14.36 9.09 -8.98
C LYS A 11 13.13 8.42 -9.61
N MET A 12 12.21 9.20 -10.17
CA MET A 12 11.09 8.74 -10.98
C MET A 12 11.12 9.43 -12.33
N CYS A 13 11.54 8.69 -13.37
CA CYS A 13 11.73 9.25 -14.71
C CYS A 13 12.66 10.48 -14.66
N LYS A 14 12.14 11.68 -14.98
CA LYS A 14 12.87 12.96 -14.93
C LYS A 14 12.79 13.68 -13.58
N TRP A 15 11.97 13.18 -12.66
CA TRP A 15 11.73 13.81 -11.37
C TRP A 15 12.62 13.20 -10.29
N GLN A 16 13.17 14.04 -9.44
CA GLN A 16 14.00 13.61 -8.31
C GLN A 16 13.47 14.26 -7.04
N ILE A 17 13.18 13.45 -6.03
CA ILE A 17 12.69 13.92 -4.73
C ILE A 17 13.60 13.35 -3.66
N HIS A 18 14.00 14.19 -2.71
CA HIS A 18 14.78 13.74 -1.57
C HIS A 18 14.00 12.69 -0.78
N VAL A 19 14.65 11.58 -0.43
CA VAL A 19 14.00 10.39 0.14
C VAL A 19 13.21 10.74 1.41
N HIS A 20 13.74 11.63 2.26
CA HIS A 20 13.03 12.12 3.45
C HIS A 20 11.73 12.85 3.15
N LYS A 21 11.69 13.65 2.07
CA LYS A 21 10.48 14.38 1.66
C LYS A 21 9.46 13.39 1.11
N ALA A 22 9.89 12.41 0.33
CA ALA A 22 9.03 11.36 -0.18
C ALA A 22 8.44 10.50 0.95
N ALA A 23 9.25 10.09 1.93
CA ALA A 23 8.80 9.36 3.11
C ALA A 23 7.83 10.20 3.98
N PHE A 24 8.09 11.50 4.13
CA PHE A 24 7.16 12.39 4.83
C PHE A 24 5.79 12.44 4.15
N VAL A 25 5.77 12.67 2.84
CA VAL A 25 4.53 12.72 2.05
C VAL A 25 3.79 11.39 2.12
N LEU A 26 4.50 10.26 2.02
CA LEU A 26 3.90 8.93 2.16
C LEU A 26 3.27 8.73 3.54
N GLY A 27 3.95 9.10 4.62
CA GLY A 27 3.39 9.00 5.96
C GLY A 27 2.09 9.78 6.11
N PHE A 28 2.03 10.99 5.54
CA PHE A 28 0.82 11.79 5.50
C PHE A 28 -0.29 11.16 4.66
N VAL A 29 0.03 10.65 3.46
CA VAL A 29 -0.92 9.95 2.59
C VAL A 29 -1.54 8.75 3.30
N TYR A 30 -0.77 7.96 4.04
CA TYR A 30 -1.29 6.80 4.78
C TYR A 30 -2.25 7.21 5.90
N ILE A 31 -1.98 8.29 6.62
CA ILE A 31 -2.91 8.82 7.62
C ILE A 31 -4.22 9.26 6.96
N VAL A 32 -4.15 9.96 5.82
CA VAL A 32 -5.33 10.41 5.09
C VAL A 32 -6.14 9.22 4.56
N LEU A 33 -5.48 8.19 4.01
CA LEU A 33 -6.14 6.95 3.59
C LEU A 33 -6.82 6.27 4.78
N GLY A 34 -6.13 6.15 5.91
CA GLY A 34 -6.69 5.61 7.14
C GLY A 34 -7.92 6.37 7.63
N PHE A 35 -7.92 7.71 7.52
CA PHE A 35 -9.10 8.53 7.81
C PHE A 35 -10.29 8.16 6.90
N PHE A 36 -10.08 8.04 5.59
CA PHE A 36 -11.15 7.63 4.66
C PHE A 36 -11.67 6.22 4.93
N VAL A 37 -10.79 5.27 5.26
CA VAL A 37 -11.19 3.91 5.68
C VAL A 37 -11.98 3.97 6.99
N GLY A 38 -11.58 4.81 7.94
CA GLY A 38 -12.34 5.03 9.17
C GLY A 38 -13.74 5.60 8.92
N VAL A 39 -13.87 6.54 7.98
CA VAL A 39 -15.18 7.07 7.57
C VAL A 39 -16.04 5.98 6.92
N SER A 40 -15.46 5.11 6.08
CA SER A 40 -16.23 4.01 5.48
C SER A 40 -16.70 3.01 6.53
N VAL A 41 -15.89 2.69 7.55
CA VAL A 41 -16.31 1.82 8.68
C VAL A 41 -17.56 2.36 9.38
N LEU A 42 -17.64 3.68 9.59
CA LEU A 42 -18.82 4.30 10.19
C LEU A 42 -20.08 4.13 9.34
N GLN A 43 -19.91 4.07 8.01
CA GLN A 43 -21.02 3.90 7.05
C GLN A 43 -21.42 2.43 6.88
N THR A 44 -20.46 1.52 6.77
CA THR A 44 -20.72 0.10 6.46
C THR A 44 -20.90 -0.76 7.70
N GLN A 45 -20.56 -0.25 8.89
CA GLN A 45 -20.51 -1.01 10.15
C GLN A 45 -19.60 -2.25 10.08
N ASP A 46 -18.67 -2.27 9.12
CA ASP A 46 -17.68 -3.34 8.99
C ASP A 46 -16.51 -3.07 9.94
N TYR A 47 -16.56 -3.69 11.11
CA TYR A 47 -15.52 -3.57 12.12
C TYR A 47 -14.19 -4.23 11.73
N ILE A 48 -14.14 -5.06 10.68
CA ILE A 48 -12.86 -5.60 10.18
C ILE A 48 -12.05 -4.48 9.52
N ALA A 49 -12.70 -3.59 8.77
CA ALA A 49 -12.06 -2.42 8.17
C ALA A 49 -11.53 -1.41 9.21
N LEU A 50 -11.98 -1.49 10.48
CA LEU A 50 -11.41 -0.68 11.56
C LEU A 50 -9.94 -1.05 11.83
N ILE A 51 -9.60 -2.33 11.71
CA ILE A 51 -8.23 -2.80 11.90
C ILE A 51 -7.31 -2.18 10.84
N ASP A 52 -7.75 -2.19 9.58
CA ASP A 52 -7.02 -1.56 8.48
C ASP A 52 -6.85 -0.05 8.69
N CYS A 53 -7.92 0.65 9.11
CA CYS A 53 -7.84 2.07 9.48
C CYS A 53 -6.72 2.32 10.51
N LEU A 54 -6.68 1.54 11.60
CA LEU A 54 -5.67 1.68 12.65
C LEU A 54 -4.26 1.37 12.14
N LEU A 55 -4.12 0.39 11.24
CA LEU A 55 -2.83 0.06 10.63
C LEU A 55 -2.34 1.18 9.70
N TYR A 56 -3.22 1.77 8.89
CA TYR A 56 -2.89 2.92 8.03
C TYR A 56 -2.45 4.14 8.86
N VAL A 57 -3.27 4.57 9.83
CA VAL A 57 -2.97 5.74 10.66
C VAL A 57 -1.74 5.49 11.54
N GLY A 58 -1.66 4.31 12.17
CA GLY A 58 -0.56 3.94 13.05
C GLY A 58 0.77 3.86 12.30
N SER A 59 0.82 3.15 11.17
CA SER A 59 2.05 3.01 10.38
C SER A 59 2.47 4.34 9.74
N GLY A 60 1.54 5.14 9.23
CA GLY A 60 1.80 6.48 8.70
C GLY A 60 2.33 7.44 9.77
N GLY A 61 1.70 7.44 10.96
CA GLY A 61 2.13 8.26 12.10
C GLY A 61 3.51 7.88 12.63
N LEU A 62 3.80 6.57 12.74
CA LEU A 62 5.13 6.09 13.13
C LEU A 62 6.17 6.46 12.07
N LEU A 63 5.85 6.37 10.78
CA LEU A 63 6.76 6.82 9.73
C LEU A 63 7.08 8.32 9.87
N LEU A 64 6.07 9.18 10.05
CA LEU A 64 6.28 10.62 10.25
C LEU A 64 7.14 10.91 11.49
N HIS A 65 6.86 10.23 12.60
CA HIS A 65 7.64 10.37 13.82
C HIS A 65 9.09 9.92 13.62
N GLY A 66 9.30 8.74 13.02
CA GLY A 66 10.63 8.23 12.68
C GLY A 66 11.41 9.16 11.76
N ASN A 67 10.72 9.69 10.77
CA ASN A 67 11.28 10.59 9.77
C ASN A 67 11.72 11.93 10.37
N THR A 68 10.92 12.51 11.26
CA THR A 68 11.24 13.78 11.93
C THR A 68 12.32 13.63 13.01
N GLN A 69 12.38 12.47 13.66
CA GLN A 69 13.33 12.19 14.75
C GLN A 69 14.62 11.51 14.27
N GLY A 70 14.77 11.25 12.96
CA GLY A 70 15.92 10.51 12.41
C GLY A 70 16.05 9.08 12.93
N LYS A 71 14.93 8.44 13.31
CA LYS A 71 14.91 7.12 13.95
C LYS A 71 14.45 6.05 12.95
N PRO A 72 15.35 5.24 12.38
CA PRO A 72 15.01 4.28 11.32
C PRO A 72 14.09 3.15 11.80
N LYS A 73 14.09 2.82 13.09
CA LYS A 73 13.24 1.73 13.63
C LYS A 73 11.75 1.93 13.36
N PHE A 74 11.28 3.18 13.28
CA PHE A 74 9.87 3.48 13.06
C PHE A 74 9.42 3.33 11.60
N TYR A 75 10.32 3.01 10.68
CA TYR A 75 9.97 2.68 9.29
C TYR A 75 9.46 1.24 9.15
N TRP A 76 9.83 0.35 10.06
CA TRP A 76 9.50 -1.08 10.01
C TRP A 76 8.00 -1.39 9.95
N PRO A 77 7.15 -0.77 10.78
CA PRO A 77 5.70 -1.05 10.75
C PRO A 77 5.09 -0.84 9.36
N LEU A 78 5.46 0.26 8.68
CA LEU A 78 4.96 0.54 7.34
C LEU A 78 5.53 -0.41 6.28
N MET A 79 6.81 -0.78 6.39
CA MET A 79 7.40 -1.79 5.49
C MET A 79 6.71 -3.14 5.61
N ILE A 80 6.45 -3.60 6.84
CA ILE A 80 5.75 -4.87 7.09
C ILE A 80 4.31 -4.78 6.59
N PHE A 81 3.60 -3.69 6.91
CA PHE A 81 2.23 -3.46 6.48
C PHE A 81 2.10 -3.46 4.95
N ASN A 82 2.97 -2.74 4.25
CA ASN A 82 3.02 -2.75 2.78
C ASN A 82 3.38 -4.12 2.21
N GLY A 83 4.34 -4.83 2.82
CA GLY A 83 4.72 -6.18 2.40
C GLY A 83 3.54 -7.16 2.48
N MET A 84 2.75 -7.09 3.55
CA MET A 84 1.54 -7.90 3.70
C MET A 84 0.49 -7.53 2.66
N HIS A 85 0.22 -6.24 2.44
CA HIS A 85 -0.74 -5.79 1.43
C HIS A 85 -0.33 -6.23 0.01
N VAL A 86 0.93 -6.05 -0.37
CA VAL A 86 1.44 -6.51 -1.67
C VAL A 86 1.25 -8.03 -1.82
N PHE A 87 1.56 -8.80 -0.77
CA PHE A 87 1.39 -10.25 -0.81
C PHE A 87 -0.08 -10.66 -0.98
N VAL A 88 -0.98 -10.08 -0.18
CA VAL A 88 -2.42 -10.38 -0.25
C VAL A 88 -3.00 -9.99 -1.61
N SER A 89 -2.71 -8.78 -2.11
CA SER A 89 -3.16 -8.33 -3.44
C SER A 89 -2.58 -9.19 -4.55
N PHE A 90 -1.33 -9.65 -4.44
CA PHE A 90 -0.73 -10.55 -5.43
C PHE A 90 -1.42 -11.92 -5.44
N VAL A 91 -1.68 -12.51 -4.27
CA VAL A 91 -2.43 -13.77 -4.17
C VAL A 91 -3.84 -13.62 -4.75
N TYR A 92 -4.51 -12.50 -4.44
CA TYR A 92 -5.84 -12.21 -4.97
C TYR A 92 -5.82 -12.01 -6.50
N PHE A 93 -4.83 -11.30 -7.04
CA PHE A 93 -4.61 -11.18 -8.48
C PHE A 93 -4.44 -12.55 -9.15
N LEU A 94 -3.60 -13.43 -8.59
CA LEU A 94 -3.40 -14.78 -9.12
C LEU A 94 -4.69 -15.60 -9.10
N TYR A 95 -5.50 -15.46 -8.06
CA TYR A 95 -6.81 -16.10 -7.97
C TYR A 95 -7.79 -15.59 -9.04
N VAL A 96 -7.94 -14.26 -9.18
CA VAL A 96 -8.79 -13.66 -10.23
C VAL A 96 -8.32 -14.08 -11.62
N PHE A 97 -6.99 -14.12 -11.84
CA PHE A 97 -6.41 -14.59 -13.08
C PHE A 97 -6.71 -16.08 -13.36
N ALA A 98 -6.60 -16.95 -12.35
CA ALA A 98 -6.93 -18.37 -12.47
C ALA A 98 -8.41 -18.60 -12.82
N VAL A 99 -9.32 -17.80 -12.23
CA VAL A 99 -10.75 -17.80 -12.56
C VAL A 99 -11.00 -17.29 -13.99
N LEU A 100 -10.28 -16.25 -14.42
CA LEU A 100 -10.34 -15.69 -15.77
C LEU A 100 -9.98 -16.71 -16.86
N ILE A 101 -8.93 -17.50 -16.63
CA ILE A 101 -8.48 -18.53 -17.59
C ILE A 101 -9.19 -19.89 -17.43
N GLY A 102 -10.18 -19.98 -16.54
CA GLY A 102 -11.00 -21.18 -16.33
C GLY A 102 -10.31 -22.32 -15.57
N VAL A 103 -9.21 -22.04 -14.87
CA VAL A 103 -8.44 -23.04 -14.10
C VAL A 103 -8.94 -23.14 -12.65
N ALA A 104 -9.71 -22.17 -12.16
CA ALA A 104 -10.33 -22.17 -10.84
C ALA A 104 -11.82 -21.82 -10.91
N ALA A 105 -12.62 -22.39 -10.00
CA ALA A 105 -14.01 -22.02 -9.78
C ALA A 105 -14.10 -20.95 -8.66
N PRO A 106 -15.03 -19.99 -8.75
CA PRO A 106 -15.20 -18.99 -7.71
C PRO A 106 -15.64 -19.63 -6.38
N SER A 107 -14.96 -19.30 -5.29
CA SER A 107 -15.16 -19.91 -3.97
C SER A 107 -16.36 -19.37 -3.17
N GLN A 108 -16.92 -18.22 -3.54
CA GLN A 108 -18.20 -17.70 -3.03
C GLN A 108 -19.05 -17.18 -4.21
N PRO A 109 -20.40 -17.30 -4.14
CA PRO A 109 -21.24 -16.49 -5.00
C PRO A 109 -20.95 -15.01 -4.68
N PHE A 110 -20.66 -14.22 -5.70
CA PHE A 110 -20.23 -12.81 -5.57
C PHE A 110 -21.31 -11.88 -4.96
N ASP A 111 -22.44 -12.43 -4.52
CA ASP A 111 -23.61 -11.71 -4.05
C ASP A 111 -23.45 -11.15 -2.62
N GLU A 112 -22.52 -11.68 -1.80
CA GLU A 112 -22.36 -11.29 -0.39
C GLU A 112 -21.32 -10.17 -0.13
N ILE A 113 -20.56 -9.76 -1.15
CA ILE A 113 -19.70 -8.57 -1.08
C ILE A 113 -20.58 -7.36 -1.43
N GLY A 114 -21.37 -6.88 -0.46
CA GLY A 114 -22.08 -5.59 -0.48
C GLY A 114 -22.78 -5.24 -1.80
N ASP A 115 -23.98 -5.77 -2.02
CA ASP A 115 -24.89 -5.35 -3.10
C ASP A 115 -24.26 -5.36 -4.52
N ILE A 116 -23.51 -6.41 -4.80
CA ILE A 116 -23.12 -6.88 -6.15
C ILE A 116 -24.05 -8.07 -6.52
N GLY A 117 -25.28 -8.09 -6.00
CA GLY A 117 -26.27 -9.16 -6.19
C GLY A 117 -26.95 -9.22 -7.56
N ALA A 118 -26.49 -8.42 -8.54
CA ALA A 118 -27.02 -8.38 -9.90
C ALA A 118 -26.08 -9.01 -10.94
N LEU A 119 -25.06 -9.75 -10.49
CA LEU A 119 -23.87 -10.10 -11.27
C LEU A 119 -23.92 -11.41 -12.05
N ILE A 120 -25.11 -11.83 -12.49
CA ILE A 120 -25.25 -12.86 -13.54
C ILE A 120 -24.91 -12.25 -14.92
N GLY A 121 -24.10 -11.18 -14.96
CA GLY A 121 -23.93 -10.33 -16.13
C GLY A 121 -22.60 -9.57 -16.22
N TYR A 122 -21.53 -9.95 -15.49
CA TYR A 122 -20.22 -9.35 -15.77
C TYR A 122 -19.55 -10.00 -16.98
N SER A 123 -19.33 -9.18 -17.99
CA SER A 123 -18.62 -9.49 -19.22
C SER A 123 -17.14 -9.82 -18.93
N THR A 124 -16.47 -10.51 -19.84
CA THR A 124 -15.01 -10.78 -19.76
C THR A 124 -14.19 -9.50 -19.50
N GLY A 125 -14.68 -8.33 -19.94
CA GLY A 125 -14.02 -7.04 -19.76
C GLY A 125 -13.93 -6.56 -18.31
N GLU A 126 -14.96 -6.77 -17.48
CA GLU A 126 -14.96 -6.29 -16.09
C GLU A 126 -14.03 -7.11 -15.19
N ARG A 127 -13.92 -8.41 -15.45
CA ARG A 127 -12.95 -9.29 -14.78
C ARG A 127 -11.50 -8.91 -15.11
N VAL A 128 -11.24 -8.55 -16.37
CA VAL A 128 -9.94 -8.01 -16.80
C VAL A 128 -9.67 -6.67 -16.12
N GLY A 129 -10.69 -5.83 -15.95
CA GLY A 129 -10.58 -4.55 -15.23
C GLY A 129 -10.17 -4.71 -13.76
N ILE A 130 -10.79 -5.65 -13.04
CA ILE A 130 -10.44 -5.95 -11.64
C ILE A 130 -9.00 -6.48 -11.54
N ALA A 131 -8.63 -7.43 -12.40
CA ALA A 131 -7.27 -7.97 -12.41
C ALA A 131 -6.22 -6.89 -12.74
N ALA A 132 -6.51 -6.01 -13.70
CA ALA A 132 -5.63 -4.89 -14.03
C ALA A 132 -5.54 -3.88 -12.88
N GLY A 133 -6.65 -3.57 -12.21
CA GLY A 133 -6.69 -2.70 -11.03
C GLY A 133 -5.83 -3.24 -9.90
N GLU A 134 -5.97 -4.52 -9.57
CA GLU A 134 -5.16 -5.19 -8.53
C GLU A 134 -3.67 -5.22 -8.87
N LEU A 135 -3.32 -5.46 -10.14
CA LEU A 135 -1.95 -5.40 -10.59
C LEU A 135 -1.35 -3.98 -10.43
N ILE A 136 -2.10 -2.94 -10.80
CA ILE A 136 -1.70 -1.55 -10.62
C ILE A 136 -1.51 -1.23 -9.13
N MET A 137 -2.42 -1.67 -8.28
CA MET A 137 -2.31 -1.51 -6.83
C MET A 137 -1.07 -2.20 -6.27
N CYS A 138 -0.79 -3.45 -6.68
CA CYS A 138 0.43 -4.16 -6.29
C CYS A 138 1.70 -3.37 -6.67
N LEU A 139 1.76 -2.86 -7.91
CA LEU A 139 2.91 -2.08 -8.39
C LEU A 139 3.08 -0.77 -7.60
N MET A 140 1.97 -0.07 -7.33
CA MET A 140 1.97 1.17 -6.55
C MET A 140 2.44 0.92 -5.10
N LEU A 141 1.92 -0.10 -4.44
CA LEU A 141 2.31 -0.46 -3.07
C LEU A 141 3.76 -0.94 -2.99
N SER A 142 4.24 -1.69 -3.99
CA SER A 142 5.64 -2.09 -4.11
C SER A 142 6.55 -0.85 -4.23
N TRP A 143 6.13 0.13 -5.03
CA TRP A 143 6.85 1.39 -5.16
C TRP A 143 6.88 2.18 -3.85
N PHE A 144 5.76 2.28 -3.13
CA PHE A 144 5.72 2.92 -1.82
C PHE A 144 6.66 2.22 -0.83
N GLY A 145 6.65 0.88 -0.80
CA GLY A 145 7.59 0.08 -0.01
C GLY A 145 9.05 0.40 -0.35
N TYR A 146 9.40 0.55 -1.64
CA TYR A 146 10.73 0.93 -2.07
C TYR A 146 11.15 2.31 -1.53
N VAL A 147 10.27 3.32 -1.61
CA VAL A 147 10.58 4.67 -1.08
C VAL A 147 10.85 4.64 0.41
N VAL A 148 10.03 3.90 1.17
CA VAL A 148 10.18 3.75 2.62
C VAL A 148 11.50 3.02 2.95
N TYR A 149 11.80 1.93 2.23
CA TYR A 149 13.07 1.21 2.40
C TYR A 149 14.30 2.09 2.14
N ARG A 150 14.24 2.94 1.11
CA ARG A 150 15.31 3.90 0.82
C ARG A 150 15.49 4.90 1.97
N GLY A 151 14.39 5.39 2.56
CA GLY A 151 14.45 6.31 3.70
C GLY A 151 15.02 5.66 4.95
N TYR A 152 14.65 4.41 5.19
CA TYR A 152 15.25 3.59 6.23
C TYR A 152 16.78 3.44 6.02
N LYS A 153 17.21 3.05 4.81
CA LYS A 153 18.64 2.87 4.50
C LYS A 153 19.43 4.18 4.67
N TYR A 154 18.87 5.29 4.20
CA TYR A 154 19.50 6.61 4.35
C TYR A 154 19.74 6.96 5.82
N LEU A 155 18.74 6.77 6.69
CA LEU A 155 18.88 7.02 8.13
C LEU A 155 19.87 6.08 8.82
N VAL A 156 19.88 4.79 8.44
CA VAL A 156 20.85 3.81 8.97
C VAL A 156 22.28 4.19 8.61
N ASN A 157 22.48 4.80 7.44
CA ASN A 157 23.80 5.25 6.97
C ASN A 157 24.25 6.59 7.56
N GLY A 158 23.56 7.10 8.59
CA GLY A 158 23.93 8.35 9.26
C GLY A 158 23.38 9.61 8.60
N GLY A 159 22.42 9.45 7.69
CA GLY A 159 21.67 10.57 7.13
C GLY A 159 20.89 11.30 8.22
N LEU A 160 20.93 12.64 8.18
CA LEU A 160 20.17 13.47 9.09
C LEU A 160 18.81 13.83 8.48
N PRO A 161 17.77 13.99 9.32
CA PRO A 161 16.55 14.60 8.85
C PRO A 161 16.85 16.08 8.56
N PHE A 162 16.83 16.42 7.26
CA PHE A 162 16.97 17.77 6.67
C PHE A 162 18.40 18.31 6.55
#